data_AF-A0A6A6KPP4-F1
#
_entry.id   AF-A0A6A6KPP4-F1
#
_cell.length_a   1.000
_cell.length_b   1.000
_cell.length_c   1.000
_cell.angle_alpha   90.00
_cell.angle_beta   90.00
_cell.angle_gamma   90.00
#
_symmetry.space_group_name_H-M   'P 1'
#
loop_
_entity.id
_entity.type
_entity.pdbx_description
1 polymer ?
#
loop_
_entity_poly.entity_id
_entity_poly.type
_entity_poly.pdbx_seq_one_letter_code
_entity_poly.pdbx_strand_id
1 'polypeptide(L)'
;MEVMNTVLSAMSLDYPAEKLHVCLSDDGGAAITLHGMREAWKFARWWLPFCSRYGIKTRCPNAYFSGGEDEYNHHKSTQFIADREKIQEEYENLKQVRDFKEVKNSFGLDYQLPRSMRKGADDYPSLLEDTKVLASCKHEDDSKWGDKVGFMYNTVVEDFLTGLKLHCKGWKSVYLSPARPQVLATSPTNLNDLLIQNTRWSSGLLGVGISKYCPLIYGPSRMSFHQSLCYAECAFFSSFLLLVSVLFCNHPSTVST
;
A
#
# COMPACT_ATOMS: atom_id res chain seq x y z
N MET A 1 -6.90 8.91 10.06
CA MET A 1 -8.03 7.97 9.87
C MET A 1 -7.84 7.02 8.70
N GLU A 2 -7.38 7.47 7.52
CA GLU A 2 -7.22 6.60 6.34
C GLU A 2 -6.33 5.37 6.59
N VAL A 3 -5.15 5.57 7.19
CA VAL A 3 -4.24 4.48 7.59
C VAL A 3 -4.96 3.43 8.43
N MET A 4 -5.76 3.86 9.42
CA MET A 4 -6.45 2.95 10.34
C MET A 4 -7.52 2.14 9.62
N ASN A 5 -8.25 2.75 8.68
CA ASN A 5 -9.23 2.04 7.85
C ASN A 5 -8.57 0.97 6.98
N THR A 6 -7.40 1.26 6.39
CA THR A 6 -6.64 0.28 5.61
C THR A 6 -6.16 -0.87 6.49
N VAL A 7 -5.62 -0.59 7.68
CA VAL A 7 -5.17 -1.63 8.61
C VAL A 7 -6.34 -2.51 9.06
N LEU A 8 -7.48 -1.91 9.43
CA LEU A 8 -8.70 -2.65 9.80
C LEU A 8 -9.25 -3.50 8.64
N SER A 9 -9.17 -3.00 7.42
CA SER A 9 -9.53 -3.73 6.22
C SER A 9 -8.60 -4.93 5.99
N ALA A 10 -7.29 -4.76 6.18
CA ALA A 10 -6.32 -5.83 6.06
C ALA A 10 -6.49 -6.90 7.15
N MET A 11 -6.74 -6.48 8.40
CA MET A 11 -6.98 -7.40 9.52
C MET A 11 -8.27 -8.21 9.39
N SER A 12 -9.23 -7.75 8.58
CA SER A 12 -10.52 -8.42 8.33
C SER A 12 -10.54 -9.26 7.04
N LEU A 13 -9.37 -9.50 6.45
CA LEU A 13 -9.24 -10.49 5.38
C LEU A 13 -9.66 -11.87 5.87
N ASP A 14 -10.34 -12.61 5.00
CA ASP A 14 -10.78 -13.97 5.28
C ASP A 14 -9.60 -14.93 5.12
N TYR A 15 -8.75 -14.96 6.14
CA TYR A 15 -7.52 -15.75 6.17
C TYR A 15 -7.30 -16.31 7.58
N PRO A 16 -6.65 -17.48 7.74
CA PRO A 16 -6.38 -18.04 9.06
C PRO A 16 -5.62 -17.04 9.95
N ALA A 17 -6.13 -16.82 11.16
CA ALA A 17 -5.64 -15.78 12.07
C ALA A 17 -4.19 -16.01 12.50
N GLU A 18 -3.75 -17.26 12.52
CA GLU A 18 -2.37 -17.67 12.83
C GLU A 18 -1.39 -17.45 11.67
N LYS A 19 -1.87 -17.09 10.48
CA LYS A 19 -1.05 -16.85 9.28
C LYS A 19 -1.08 -15.40 8.81
N LEU A 20 -2.13 -14.66 9.14
CA LEU A 20 -2.27 -13.26 8.76
C LEU A 20 -1.56 -12.36 9.77
N HIS A 21 -0.50 -11.72 9.32
CA HIS A 21 0.19 -10.68 10.09
C HIS A 21 0.09 -9.35 9.34
N VAL A 22 -0.32 -8.30 10.05
CA VAL A 22 -0.41 -6.94 9.50
C VAL A 22 0.64 -6.08 10.19
N CYS A 23 1.57 -5.55 9.41
CA CYS A 23 2.65 -4.67 9.88
C CYS A 23 2.40 -3.25 9.37
N LEU A 24 2.66 -2.26 10.23
CA LEU A 24 2.65 -0.84 9.87
C LEU A 24 4.03 -0.26 10.13
N SER A 25 4.60 0.40 9.11
CA SER A 25 5.80 1.24 9.24
C SER A 25 5.41 2.71 9.07
N ASP A 26 5.97 3.59 9.89
CA ASP A 26 5.76 5.05 9.83
C ASP A 26 7.12 5.75 9.89
N ASP A 27 7.62 6.18 8.73
CA ASP A 27 8.90 6.87 8.59
C ASP A 27 8.94 8.20 9.35
N GLY A 28 7.76 8.82 9.58
CA GLY A 28 7.64 10.05 10.35
C GLY A 28 7.65 9.82 11.88
N GLY A 29 7.50 8.57 12.32
CA GLY A 29 7.47 8.21 13.74
C GLY A 29 6.42 8.99 14.54
N ALA A 30 5.29 9.34 13.93
CA ALA A 30 4.40 10.33 14.49
C ALA A 30 3.57 9.74 15.65
N ALA A 31 3.55 10.44 16.79
CA ALA A 31 2.82 10.01 17.99
C ALA A 31 1.31 9.83 17.73
N ILE A 32 0.74 10.62 16.82
CA ILE A 32 -0.66 10.51 16.39
C ILE A 32 -0.94 9.20 15.63
N THR A 33 0.01 8.71 14.84
CA THR A 33 -0.10 7.41 14.16
C THR A 33 -0.15 6.28 15.19
N LEU A 34 0.76 6.31 16.17
CA LEU A 34 0.79 5.32 17.26
C LEU A 34 -0.51 5.33 18.08
N HIS A 35 -0.99 6.52 18.44
CA HIS A 35 -2.25 6.64 19.18
C HIS A 35 -3.45 6.16 18.34
N GLY A 36 -3.56 6.59 17.08
CA GLY A 36 -4.60 6.12 16.17
C GLY A 36 -4.59 4.61 15.98
N MET A 37 -3.42 3.98 15.95
CA MET A 37 -3.28 2.53 15.91
C MET A 37 -3.77 1.82 17.17
N ARG A 38 -3.54 2.41 18.36
CA ARG A 38 -4.06 1.86 19.63
C ARG A 38 -5.59 1.89 19.67
N GLU A 39 -6.19 2.98 19.22
CA GLU A 39 -7.66 3.08 19.14
C GLU A 39 -8.23 2.18 18.05
N ALA A 40 -7.57 2.08 16.89
CA ALA A 40 -7.94 1.14 15.84
C ALA A 40 -7.91 -0.32 16.34
N TRP A 41 -6.90 -0.69 17.14
CA TRP A 41 -6.82 -2.01 17.75
C TRP A 41 -7.98 -2.29 18.71
N LYS A 42 -8.41 -1.31 19.52
CA LYS A 42 -9.60 -1.45 20.37
C LYS A 42 -10.85 -1.68 19.53
N PHE A 43 -11.05 -0.87 18.48
CA PHE A 43 -12.17 -1.00 17.56
C PHE A 43 -12.16 -2.35 16.81
N ALA A 44 -10.99 -2.86 16.43
CA ALA A 44 -10.84 -4.14 15.74
C ALA A 44 -11.47 -5.31 16.51
N ARG A 45 -11.49 -5.26 17.86
CA ARG A 45 -12.12 -6.28 18.70
C ARG A 45 -13.62 -6.42 18.45
N TRP A 46 -14.25 -5.38 17.91
CA TRP A 46 -15.66 -5.36 17.54
C TRP A 46 -15.85 -5.56 16.03
N TRP A 47 -15.02 -4.88 15.22
CA TRP A 47 -15.10 -4.92 13.76
C TRP A 47 -14.84 -6.31 13.17
N LEU A 48 -13.76 -6.98 13.59
CA LEU A 48 -13.36 -8.27 12.98
C LEU A 48 -14.41 -9.36 13.20
N PRO A 49 -14.96 -9.58 14.43
CA PRO A 49 -16.03 -10.54 14.63
C PRO A 49 -17.30 -10.20 13.88
N PHE A 50 -17.67 -8.91 13.78
CA PHE A 50 -18.83 -8.44 13.01
C PHE A 50 -18.67 -8.79 11.52
N CYS A 51 -17.50 -8.47 10.95
CA CYS A 51 -17.15 -8.80 9.57
C CYS A 51 -17.22 -10.29 9.26
N SER A 52 -16.69 -11.13 10.16
CA SER A 52 -16.71 -12.59 10.01
C SER A 52 -18.13 -13.15 10.16
N ARG A 53 -18.84 -12.78 11.24
CA ARG A 53 -20.18 -13.28 11.58
C ARG A 53 -21.21 -13.03 10.47
N TYR A 54 -21.21 -11.84 9.90
CA TYR A 54 -22.20 -11.42 8.90
C TYR A 54 -21.67 -11.49 7.46
N GLY A 55 -20.48 -12.04 7.24
CA GLY A 55 -19.92 -12.20 5.89
C GLY A 55 -19.72 -10.88 5.13
N ILE A 56 -19.46 -9.78 5.84
CA ILE A 56 -19.40 -8.41 5.30
C ILE A 56 -18.33 -8.31 4.21
N LYS A 57 -18.71 -8.06 2.97
CA LYS A 57 -17.72 -8.04 1.87
C LYS A 57 -16.87 -6.78 1.84
N THR A 58 -17.42 -5.64 2.25
CA THR A 58 -16.70 -4.37 2.31
C THR A 58 -15.96 -4.24 3.63
N ARG A 59 -14.68 -4.63 3.63
CA ARG A 59 -13.84 -4.77 4.84
C ARG A 59 -13.31 -3.46 5.42
N CYS A 60 -13.25 -2.40 4.61
CA CYS A 60 -12.90 -1.06 5.06
C CYS A 60 -14.12 -0.42 5.77
N PRO A 61 -14.01 -0.07 7.07
CA PRO A 61 -15.13 0.51 7.83
C PRO A 61 -15.67 1.79 7.19
N ASN A 62 -14.79 2.69 6.74
CA ASN A 62 -15.22 3.91 6.07
C ASN A 62 -16.06 3.61 4.83
N ALA A 63 -15.57 2.73 3.95
CA ALA A 63 -16.29 2.35 2.74
C ALA A 63 -17.61 1.63 3.05
N TYR A 64 -17.64 0.81 4.11
CA TYR A 64 -18.84 0.10 4.54
C TYR A 64 -19.93 1.06 5.05
N PHE A 65 -19.58 2.01 5.91
CA PHE A 65 -20.55 2.95 6.49
C PHE A 65 -20.89 4.13 5.57
N SER A 66 -20.05 4.44 4.58
CA SER A 66 -20.33 5.44 3.54
C SER A 66 -21.05 4.89 2.32
N GLY A 67 -21.09 3.56 2.14
CA GLY A 67 -21.81 2.92 1.04
C GLY A 67 -23.34 2.97 1.23
N GLY A 68 -24.08 3.03 0.12
CA GLY A 68 -25.55 2.94 0.14
C GLY A 68 -26.03 1.58 0.67
N GLU A 69 -27.26 1.55 1.23
CA GLU A 69 -27.85 0.36 1.88
C GLU A 69 -28.09 -0.83 0.94
N ASP A 70 -27.98 -0.60 -0.38
CA ASP A 70 -28.48 -1.47 -1.45
C ASP A 70 -27.61 -2.70 -1.77
N GLU A 71 -26.39 -2.81 -1.24
CA GLU A 71 -25.53 -4.01 -1.43
C GLU A 71 -25.92 -5.21 -0.54
N TYR A 72 -26.91 -5.05 0.36
CA TYR A 72 -27.19 -6.00 1.44
C TYR A 72 -28.63 -6.52 1.43
N ASN A 73 -29.01 -7.13 0.31
CA ASN A 73 -30.34 -7.73 0.06
C ASN A 73 -30.50 -9.14 0.66
N HIS A 74 -30.20 -9.31 1.95
CA HIS A 74 -30.61 -10.50 2.69
C HIS A 74 -31.23 -10.10 4.02
N HIS A 75 -32.46 -10.57 4.27
CA HIS A 75 -33.25 -10.45 5.50
C HIS A 75 -32.42 -10.03 6.73
N LYS A 76 -32.33 -8.71 6.97
CA LYS A 76 -31.58 -8.18 8.11
C LYS A 76 -32.34 -8.53 9.38
N SER A 77 -31.81 -9.47 10.16
CA SER A 77 -32.35 -9.80 11.47
C SER A 77 -32.29 -8.56 12.37
N THR A 78 -33.21 -8.46 13.33
CA THR A 78 -33.17 -7.38 14.34
C THR A 78 -31.81 -7.34 15.06
N GLN A 79 -31.19 -8.51 15.25
CA GLN A 79 -29.85 -8.63 15.83
C GLN A 79 -28.76 -7.99 14.96
N PHE A 80 -28.81 -8.18 13.63
CA PHE A 80 -27.86 -7.53 12.72
C PHE A 80 -27.96 -6.01 12.79
N ILE A 81 -29.19 -5.47 12.85
CA ILE A 81 -29.42 -4.02 12.92
C ILE A 81 -28.82 -3.45 14.21
N ALA A 82 -29.14 -4.06 15.36
CA ALA A 82 -28.62 -3.65 16.66
C ALA A 82 -27.08 -3.77 16.75
N ASP A 83 -26.50 -4.87 16.24
CA ASP A 83 -25.05 -5.04 16.17
C ASP A 83 -24.44 -3.95 15.26
N ARG A 84 -25.01 -3.69 14.08
CA ARG A 84 -24.51 -2.68 13.14
C ARG A 84 -24.52 -1.28 13.74
N GLU A 85 -25.59 -0.89 14.42
CA GLU A 85 -25.70 0.42 15.09
C GLU A 85 -24.61 0.59 16.15
N LYS A 86 -24.40 -0.45 16.98
CA LYS A 86 -23.34 -0.43 17.99
C LYS A 86 -21.95 -0.31 17.37
N ILE A 87 -21.66 -1.06 16.30
CA ILE A 87 -20.37 -0.96 15.59
C ILE A 87 -20.20 0.42 14.95
N GLN A 88 -21.28 1.02 14.45
CA GLN A 88 -21.25 2.36 13.88
C GLN A 88 -20.88 3.41 14.94
N GLU A 89 -21.46 3.32 16.14
CA GLU A 89 -21.11 4.18 17.28
C GLU A 89 -19.61 4.05 17.65
N GLU A 90 -19.11 2.83 17.79
CA GLU A 90 -17.69 2.57 18.07
C GLU A 90 -16.76 3.10 16.96
N TYR A 91 -17.22 3.06 15.70
CA TYR A 91 -16.45 3.62 14.58
C TYR A 91 -16.43 5.15 14.61
N GLU A 92 -17.53 5.80 14.99
CA GLU A 92 -17.54 7.26 15.19
C GLU A 92 -16.63 7.68 16.34
N ASN A 93 -16.59 6.91 17.44
CA ASN A 93 -15.63 7.13 18.53
C ASN A 93 -14.17 7.04 18.03
N LEU A 94 -13.86 6.06 17.18
CA LEU A 94 -12.53 5.96 16.55
C LEU A 94 -12.20 7.20 15.68
N LYS A 95 -13.18 7.79 14.99
CA LYS A 95 -12.95 9.00 14.17
C LYS A 95 -12.67 10.25 15.01
N GLN A 96 -13.04 10.26 16.29
CA GLN A 96 -12.80 11.39 17.18
C GLN A 96 -11.34 11.51 17.64
N VAL A 97 -10.45 10.58 17.23
CA VAL A 97 -8.99 10.57 17.50
C VAL A 97 -8.22 11.72 16.81
N ARG A 98 -8.80 12.91 16.76
CA ARG A 98 -8.26 14.11 16.09
C ARG A 98 -7.63 15.11 17.04
N ASP A 99 -7.82 15.01 18.35
CA ASP A 99 -7.29 16.01 19.27
C ASP A 99 -5.87 15.69 19.76
N PHE A 100 -4.89 16.34 19.14
CA PHE A 100 -3.47 16.28 19.49
C PHE A 100 -3.18 16.66 20.96
N LYS A 101 -4.06 17.43 21.62
CA LYS A 101 -3.85 17.88 23.01
C LYS A 101 -3.98 16.76 24.03
N GLU A 102 -4.90 15.81 23.84
CA GLU A 102 -5.06 14.66 24.75
C GLU A 102 -3.94 13.62 24.58
N VAL A 103 -3.44 13.51 23.35
CA VAL A 103 -2.36 12.58 22.97
C VAL A 103 -1.06 12.93 23.68
N LYS A 104 -0.70 14.22 23.79
CA LYS A 104 0.54 14.65 24.47
C LYS A 104 0.53 14.37 25.97
N ASN A 105 -0.62 14.39 26.63
CA ASN A 105 -0.76 14.16 28.07
C ASN A 105 -0.78 12.68 28.46
N SER A 106 -1.03 11.77 27.49
CA SER A 106 -1.14 10.33 27.73
C SER A 106 0.16 9.56 27.49
N PHE A 107 1.20 10.19 26.94
CA PHE A 107 2.52 9.58 26.74
C PHE A 107 3.41 9.67 28.01
N GLY A 108 2.92 9.09 29.10
CA GLY A 108 3.82 8.46 30.06
C GLY A 108 4.44 7.24 29.38
N LEU A 109 5.76 7.25 29.21
CA LEU A 109 6.54 6.17 28.59
C LEU A 109 6.47 4.90 29.46
N ASP A 110 5.48 4.06 29.25
CA ASP A 110 5.59 2.64 29.59
C ASP A 110 4.94 1.80 28.48
N TYR A 111 5.78 1.31 27.57
CA TYR A 111 5.36 0.37 26.52
C TYR A 111 5.21 -1.01 27.16
N GLN A 112 4.05 -1.28 27.75
CA GLN A 112 3.71 -2.63 28.21
C GLN A 112 2.95 -3.37 27.10
N LEU A 113 3.57 -4.42 26.57
CA LEU A 113 2.92 -5.32 25.61
C LEU A 113 1.67 -5.97 26.22
N PRO A 114 0.59 -6.13 25.42
CA PRO A 114 -0.61 -6.85 25.83
C PRO A 114 -0.28 -8.25 26.34
N ARG A 115 -0.91 -8.66 27.45
CA ARG A 115 -0.68 -9.97 28.11
C ARG A 115 -0.85 -11.18 27.16
N SER A 116 -1.60 -11.05 26.08
CA SER A 116 -1.79 -12.12 25.09
C SER A 116 -0.53 -12.46 24.29
N MET A 117 0.38 -11.51 24.05
CA MET A 117 1.67 -11.77 23.39
C MET A 117 2.71 -12.39 24.34
N ARG A 118 2.46 -12.43 25.65
CA ARG A 118 3.39 -13.03 26.64
C ARG A 118 3.27 -14.56 26.73
N LYS A 119 2.17 -15.15 26.25
CA LYS A 119 1.98 -16.60 26.27
C LYS A 119 2.71 -17.24 25.09
N GLY A 120 3.97 -17.61 25.32
CA GLY A 120 4.85 -18.28 24.34
C GLY A 120 6.29 -17.73 24.28
N ALA A 121 6.69 -16.90 25.25
CA ALA A 121 7.73 -15.89 25.10
C ALA A 121 8.95 -16.11 26.03
N ASP A 122 9.55 -17.30 26.02
CA ASP A 122 10.86 -17.46 26.68
C ASP A 122 11.98 -16.73 25.90
N ASP A 123 11.74 -16.39 24.61
CA ASP A 123 12.70 -15.79 23.67
C ASP A 123 12.31 -14.37 23.19
N TYR A 124 11.30 -13.74 23.79
CA TYR A 124 10.82 -12.42 23.34
C TYR A 124 11.84 -11.27 23.53
N PRO A 125 12.57 -11.17 24.65
CA PRO A 125 13.56 -10.11 24.82
C PRO A 125 14.69 -10.17 23.79
N SER A 126 15.17 -11.38 23.46
CA SER A 126 16.19 -11.63 22.43
C SER A 126 15.67 -11.25 21.04
N LEU A 127 14.48 -11.70 20.66
CA LEU A 127 13.88 -11.37 19.37
C LEU A 127 13.67 -9.85 19.19
N LEU A 128 13.31 -9.15 20.28
CA LEU A 128 13.14 -7.70 20.27
C LEU A 128 14.48 -6.99 20.04
N GLU A 129 15.55 -7.42 20.68
CA GLU A 129 16.89 -6.86 20.44
C GLU A 129 17.38 -7.13 19.02
N ASP A 130 17.20 -8.35 18.51
CA ASP A 130 17.55 -8.68 17.12
C ASP A 130 16.77 -7.80 16.13
N THR A 131 15.48 -7.59 16.38
CA THR A 131 14.65 -6.71 15.54
C THR A 131 15.15 -5.27 15.54
N LYS A 132 15.60 -4.73 16.69
CA LYS A 132 16.18 -3.38 16.76
C LYS A 132 17.47 -3.26 15.95
N VAL A 133 18.30 -4.31 15.95
CA VAL A 133 19.53 -4.36 15.15
C VAL A 133 19.19 -4.36 13.66
N LEU A 134 18.24 -5.20 13.22
CA LEU A 134 17.80 -5.29 11.82
C LEU A 134 17.12 -4.01 11.32
N ALA A 135 16.36 -3.33 12.18
CA ALA A 135 15.69 -2.06 11.86
C ALA A 135 16.61 -0.83 11.97
N SER A 136 17.88 -1.01 12.36
CA SER A 136 18.81 0.10 12.52
C SER A 136 19.21 0.70 11.18
N CYS A 137 19.45 2.02 11.14
CA CYS A 137 19.89 2.71 9.92
C CYS A 137 21.25 2.24 9.39
N LYS A 138 22.05 1.55 10.21
CA LYS A 138 23.35 1.00 9.84
C LYS A 138 23.28 -0.41 9.28
N HIS A 139 22.12 -1.05 9.33
CA HIS A 139 22.00 -2.46 8.95
C HIS A 139 22.40 -2.71 7.48
N GLU A 140 22.15 -1.73 6.62
CA GLU A 140 22.41 -1.85 5.18
C GLU A 140 23.81 -1.35 4.77
N ASP A 141 24.61 -0.82 5.70
CA ASP A 141 25.97 -0.32 5.43
C ASP A 141 26.84 -1.44 4.84
N ASP A 142 27.54 -1.14 3.74
CA ASP A 142 28.39 -2.07 2.97
C ASP A 142 27.70 -3.37 2.49
N SER A 143 26.37 -3.42 2.55
CA SER A 143 25.58 -4.58 2.16
C SER A 143 25.29 -4.63 0.65
N LYS A 144 24.49 -5.62 0.23
CA LYS A 144 23.95 -5.72 -1.15
C LYS A 144 22.44 -5.45 -1.22
N TRP A 145 21.84 -4.97 -0.13
CA TRP A 145 20.48 -4.44 -0.13
C TRP A 145 20.39 -3.24 -1.07
N GLY A 146 19.26 -3.08 -1.74
CA GLY A 146 19.08 -2.01 -2.72
C GLY A 146 19.73 -2.24 -4.09
N ASP A 147 20.82 -3.03 -4.16
CA ASP A 147 21.52 -3.33 -5.41
C ASP A 147 21.22 -4.72 -5.96
N LYS A 148 21.20 -5.76 -5.11
CA LYS A 148 20.97 -7.15 -5.56
C LYS A 148 19.76 -7.81 -4.92
N VAL A 149 19.39 -7.34 -3.73
CA VAL A 149 18.34 -7.89 -2.85
C VAL A 149 17.42 -6.76 -2.42
N GLY A 150 16.12 -7.05 -2.24
CA GLY A 150 15.11 -6.07 -1.87
C GLY A 150 14.61 -5.24 -3.06
N PHE A 151 14.05 -4.07 -2.75
CA PHE A 151 13.69 -3.06 -3.75
C PHE A 151 14.95 -2.41 -4.32
N MET A 152 14.94 -2.06 -5.60
CA MET A 152 16.12 -1.54 -6.29
C MET A 152 16.25 -0.03 -6.10
N TYR A 153 17.38 0.42 -5.53
CA TYR A 153 17.61 1.83 -5.17
C TYR A 153 18.03 2.69 -6.38
N ASN A 154 18.15 4.00 -6.14
CA ASN A 154 18.59 5.04 -7.10
C ASN A 154 17.65 5.25 -8.29
N THR A 155 16.36 5.02 -8.09
CA THR A 155 15.31 5.38 -9.03
C THR A 155 14.05 5.78 -8.26
N VAL A 156 13.20 6.59 -8.88
CA VAL A 156 11.87 6.95 -8.35
C VAL A 156 10.76 5.98 -8.81
N VAL A 157 11.16 4.95 -9.57
CA VAL A 157 10.30 3.85 -10.07
C VAL A 157 10.96 2.51 -9.71
N GLU A 158 11.25 2.33 -8.43
CA GLU A 158 11.88 1.13 -7.88
C GLU A 158 11.04 -0.12 -8.10
N ASP A 159 9.72 0.03 -8.11
CA ASP A 159 8.75 -1.02 -8.44
C ASP A 159 9.00 -1.61 -9.84
N PHE A 160 9.12 -0.75 -10.85
CA PHE A 160 9.42 -1.10 -12.22
C PHE A 160 10.80 -1.77 -12.35
N LEU A 161 11.84 -1.15 -11.77
CA LEU A 161 13.21 -1.67 -11.87
C LEU A 161 13.38 -3.00 -11.14
N THR A 162 12.72 -3.16 -9.98
CA THR A 162 12.72 -4.41 -9.23
C THR A 162 12.03 -5.52 -10.03
N GLY A 163 10.86 -5.24 -10.61
CA GLY A 163 10.16 -6.16 -11.50
C GLY A 163 11.01 -6.59 -12.70
N LEU A 164 11.65 -5.62 -13.38
CA LEU A 164 12.56 -5.89 -14.49
C LEU A 164 13.69 -6.83 -14.08
N LYS A 165 14.36 -6.57 -12.95
CA LYS A 165 15.47 -7.41 -12.47
C LYS A 165 15.02 -8.80 -12.02
N LEU A 166 13.83 -8.94 -11.45
CA LEU A 166 13.25 -10.25 -11.14
C LEU A 166 12.96 -11.05 -12.40
N HIS A 167 12.32 -10.45 -13.41
CA HIS A 167 12.06 -11.12 -14.68
C HIS A 167 13.35 -11.49 -15.44
N CYS A 168 14.38 -10.64 -15.41
CA CYS A 168 15.71 -10.96 -15.92
C CYS A 168 16.42 -12.11 -15.17
N LYS A 169 15.95 -12.46 -13.96
CA LYS A 169 16.42 -13.64 -13.19
C LYS A 169 15.57 -14.88 -13.47
N GLY A 170 14.61 -14.82 -14.40
CA GLY A 170 13.75 -15.93 -14.79
C GLY A 170 12.46 -16.08 -13.97
N TRP A 171 12.16 -15.14 -13.08
CA TRP A 171 10.86 -15.13 -12.37
C TRP A 171 9.71 -14.90 -13.34
N LYS A 172 8.53 -15.46 -13.02
CA LYS A 172 7.30 -15.29 -13.80
C LYS A 172 6.24 -14.62 -12.94
N SER A 173 5.66 -13.53 -13.43
CA SER A 173 4.48 -12.89 -12.84
C SER A 173 3.19 -13.52 -13.36
N VAL A 174 2.10 -13.37 -12.59
CA VAL A 174 0.75 -13.78 -12.97
C VAL A 174 -0.18 -12.58 -12.74
N TYR A 175 -1.00 -12.27 -13.73
CA TYR A 175 -2.04 -11.25 -13.61
C TYR A 175 -3.40 -11.93 -13.44
N LEU A 176 -4.13 -11.54 -12.39
CA LEU A 176 -5.48 -12.05 -12.10
C LEU A 176 -6.46 -10.88 -12.09
N SER A 177 -7.55 -11.03 -12.85
CA SER A 177 -8.59 -10.01 -12.99
C SER A 177 -9.95 -10.55 -12.54
N PRO A 178 -10.19 -10.66 -11.23
CA PRO A 178 -11.49 -11.11 -10.71
C PRO A 178 -12.59 -10.08 -10.99
N ALA A 179 -13.84 -10.54 -11.07
CA ALA A 179 -14.99 -9.68 -11.38
C ALA A 179 -15.21 -8.55 -10.35
N ARG A 180 -14.89 -8.80 -9.08
CA ARG A 180 -14.88 -7.78 -8.03
C ARG A 180 -13.45 -7.28 -7.82
N PRO A 181 -13.20 -5.97 -7.83
CA PRO A 181 -11.91 -5.40 -7.45
C PRO A 181 -11.53 -5.83 -6.02
N GLN A 182 -10.35 -6.45 -5.86
CA GLN A 182 -9.86 -6.93 -4.56
C GLN A 182 -9.13 -5.85 -3.76
N VAL A 183 -8.59 -4.86 -4.45
CA VAL A 183 -7.93 -3.69 -3.87
C VAL A 183 -8.58 -2.46 -4.49
N LEU A 184 -9.07 -1.56 -3.63
CA LEU A 184 -9.59 -0.26 -4.03
C LEU A 184 -8.88 0.80 -3.19
N ALA A 185 -8.42 1.83 -3.86
CA ALA A 185 -7.73 2.97 -3.26
C ALA A 185 -8.41 4.26 -3.71
N THR A 186 -8.15 5.34 -2.99
CA THR A 186 -8.53 6.69 -3.40
C THR A 186 -7.58 7.19 -4.47
N SER A 187 -8.11 7.90 -5.46
CA SER A 187 -7.33 8.52 -6.53
C SER A 187 -7.16 10.03 -6.27
N PRO A 188 -6.10 10.66 -6.80
CA PRO A 188 -5.97 12.12 -6.79
C PRO A 188 -7.22 12.78 -7.38
N THR A 189 -7.77 13.77 -6.68
CA THR A 189 -8.99 14.48 -7.09
C THR A 189 -8.71 15.83 -7.74
N ASN A 190 -7.44 16.24 -7.79
CA ASN A 190 -7.02 17.51 -8.39
C ASN A 190 -5.92 17.29 -9.44
N LEU A 191 -5.86 18.23 -10.39
CA LEU A 191 -4.95 18.17 -11.53
C LEU A 191 -3.48 18.27 -11.11
N ASN A 192 -3.17 19.09 -10.10
CA ASN A 192 -1.79 19.30 -9.67
C ASN A 192 -1.14 18.01 -9.17
N ASP A 193 -1.82 17.28 -8.29
CA ASP A 193 -1.33 16.00 -7.76
C ASP A 193 -1.19 14.95 -8.88
N LEU A 194 -2.14 14.92 -9.81
CA LEU A 194 -2.07 14.05 -10.99
C LEU A 194 -0.84 14.37 -11.86
N LEU A 195 -0.56 15.65 -12.12
CA LEU A 195 0.59 16.10 -12.91
C LEU A 195 1.92 15.79 -12.22
N ILE A 196 2.00 16.01 -10.90
CA ILE A 196 3.19 15.66 -10.11
C ILE A 196 3.44 14.15 -10.18
N GLN A 197 2.40 13.34 -10.01
CA GLN A 197 2.51 11.88 -10.10
C GLN A 197 2.98 11.42 -11.48
N ASN A 198 2.35 11.91 -12.55
CA ASN A 198 2.73 11.58 -13.92
C ASN A 198 4.17 12.02 -14.27
N THR A 199 4.60 13.16 -13.73
CA THR A 199 5.97 13.65 -13.92
C THR A 199 6.98 12.74 -13.24
N ARG A 200 6.70 12.29 -12.00
CA ARG A 200 7.55 11.33 -11.27
C ARG A 200 7.69 10.02 -12.03
N TRP A 201 6.57 9.45 -12.51
CA TRP A 201 6.60 8.21 -13.27
C TRP A 201 7.36 8.35 -14.58
N SER A 202 7.05 9.39 -15.36
CA SER A 202 7.67 9.61 -16.67
C SER A 202 9.17 9.86 -16.57
N SER A 203 9.60 10.70 -15.63
CA SER A 203 11.03 10.97 -15.42
C SER A 203 11.79 9.75 -14.90
N GLY A 204 11.20 8.98 -13.97
CA GLY A 204 11.79 7.75 -13.47
C GLY A 204 11.94 6.67 -14.53
N LEU A 205 10.88 6.43 -15.32
CA LEU A 205 10.88 5.45 -16.40
C LEU A 205 11.90 5.79 -17.48
N LEU A 206 11.95 7.05 -17.90
CA LEU A 206 12.98 7.52 -18.83
C LEU A 206 14.39 7.36 -18.23
N GLY A 207 14.57 7.70 -16.95
CA GLY A 207 15.82 7.53 -16.22
C GLY A 207 16.31 6.08 -16.25
N VAL A 208 15.42 5.11 -16.03
CA VAL A 208 15.76 3.68 -16.19
C VAL A 208 16.05 3.36 -17.67
N GLY A 209 15.24 3.86 -18.59
CA GLY A 209 15.36 3.65 -20.04
C GLY A 209 16.71 4.08 -20.63
N ILE A 210 17.31 5.16 -20.14
CA ILE A 210 18.63 5.64 -20.60
C ILE A 210 19.81 5.12 -19.74
N SER A 211 19.53 4.34 -18.70
CA SER A 211 20.56 3.79 -17.82
C SER A 211 21.14 2.46 -18.36
N LYS A 212 22.12 1.90 -17.62
CA LYS A 212 22.61 0.53 -17.85
C LYS A 212 21.53 -0.55 -17.73
N TYR A 213 20.37 -0.22 -17.15
CA TYR A 213 19.21 -1.10 -17.03
C TYR A 213 18.17 -0.88 -18.13
N CYS A 214 18.52 -0.16 -19.21
CA CYS A 214 17.68 -0.02 -20.40
C CYS A 214 17.11 -1.38 -20.83
N PRO A 215 15.78 -1.56 -20.91
CA PRO A 215 15.20 -2.85 -21.26
C PRO A 215 15.68 -3.40 -22.60
N LEU A 216 15.97 -2.54 -23.59
CA LEU A 216 16.44 -2.96 -24.92
C LEU A 216 17.91 -3.43 -24.93
N ILE A 217 18.69 -3.10 -23.91
CA ILE A 217 20.11 -3.49 -23.80
C ILE A 217 20.26 -4.61 -22.76
N TYR A 218 19.66 -4.41 -21.59
CA TYR A 218 19.77 -5.31 -20.45
C TYR A 218 18.88 -6.56 -20.59
N GLY A 219 17.70 -6.43 -21.18
CA GLY A 219 16.67 -7.47 -21.26
C GLY A 219 16.94 -8.62 -22.24
N PRO A 220 17.38 -8.40 -23.51
CA PRO A 220 17.37 -9.45 -24.54
C PRO A 220 18.22 -10.69 -24.24
N SER A 221 19.25 -10.56 -23.40
CA SER A 221 20.09 -11.68 -22.96
C SER A 221 19.55 -12.43 -21.74
N ARG A 222 18.46 -11.95 -21.14
CA ARG A 222 17.98 -12.34 -19.79
C ARG A 222 16.48 -12.67 -19.73
N MET A 223 15.71 -12.26 -20.72
CA MET A 223 14.28 -12.53 -20.84
C MET A 223 13.88 -12.67 -22.31
N SER A 224 12.62 -13.04 -22.57
CA SER A 224 12.11 -13.11 -23.94
C SER A 224 12.12 -11.74 -24.63
N PHE A 225 12.33 -11.74 -25.95
CA PHE A 225 12.32 -10.51 -26.74
C PHE A 225 11.01 -9.71 -26.58
N HIS A 226 9.85 -10.38 -26.59
CA HIS A 226 8.55 -9.74 -26.41
C HIS A 226 8.42 -9.06 -25.04
N GLN A 227 8.84 -9.75 -23.98
CA GLN A 227 8.81 -9.19 -22.63
C GLN A 227 9.77 -7.99 -22.51
N SER A 228 10.95 -8.09 -23.13
CA SER A 228 11.91 -6.99 -23.21
C SER A 228 11.33 -5.76 -23.92
N LEU A 229 10.55 -5.98 -24.99
CA LEU A 229 9.83 -4.93 -25.70
C LEU A 229 8.71 -4.31 -24.87
N CYS A 230 7.92 -5.09 -24.11
CA CYS A 230 6.91 -4.54 -23.20
C CYS A 230 7.55 -3.61 -22.15
N TYR A 231 8.68 -4.02 -21.57
CA TYR A 231 9.42 -3.16 -20.64
C TYR A 231 9.95 -1.89 -21.33
N ALA A 232 10.44 -2.01 -22.56
CA ALA A 232 10.90 -0.85 -23.32
C ALA A 232 9.77 0.13 -23.65
N GLU A 233 8.60 -0.39 -24.03
CA GLU A 233 7.40 0.40 -24.27
C GLU A 233 7.04 1.21 -23.03
N CYS A 234 6.93 0.59 -21.86
CA CYS A 234 6.70 1.32 -20.60
C CYS A 234 7.78 2.37 -20.31
N ALA A 235 9.06 2.03 -20.50
CA ALA A 235 10.17 2.95 -20.21
C ALA A 235 10.20 4.19 -21.11
N PHE A 236 9.77 4.06 -22.37
CA PHE A 236 9.86 5.12 -23.38
C PHE A 236 8.51 5.73 -23.78
N PHE A 237 7.39 5.23 -23.26
CA PHE A 237 6.03 5.65 -23.62
C PHE A 237 5.86 7.18 -23.55
N SER A 238 6.21 7.78 -22.41
CA SER A 238 6.07 9.23 -22.22
C SER A 238 6.95 10.05 -23.17
N SER A 239 8.16 9.58 -23.46
CA SER A 239 9.09 10.27 -24.39
C SER A 239 8.64 10.18 -25.83
N PHE A 240 8.07 9.04 -26.24
CA PHE A 240 7.51 8.86 -27.56
C PHE A 240 6.34 9.82 -27.80
N LEU A 241 5.40 9.92 -26.84
CA LEU A 241 4.28 10.85 -26.92
C LEU A 241 4.74 12.30 -27.02
N LEU A 242 5.70 12.71 -26.19
CA LEU A 242 6.25 14.08 -26.25
C LEU A 242 6.89 14.40 -27.60
N LEU A 243 7.70 13.49 -28.14
CA LEU A 243 8.35 13.68 -29.44
C LEU A 243 7.32 13.81 -30.57
N VAL A 244 6.32 12.92 -30.60
CA VAL A 244 5.24 12.95 -31.59
C VAL A 244 4.44 14.23 -31.46
N SER A 245 4.01 14.62 -30.26
CA SER A 245 3.26 15.85 -30.05
C SER A 245 4.05 17.08 -30.48
N VAL A 246 5.34 17.18 -30.16
CA VAL A 246 6.17 18.30 -30.60
C VAL A 246 6.28 18.34 -32.13
N LEU A 247 6.52 17.20 -32.79
CA LEU A 247 6.68 17.16 -34.24
C LEU A 247 5.38 17.48 -34.98
N PHE A 248 4.24 16.95 -34.51
CA PHE A 248 2.94 17.17 -35.15
C PHE A 248 2.33 18.53 -34.83
N CYS A 249 2.47 19.04 -33.59
CA CYS A 249 1.93 20.35 -33.23
C CYS A 249 2.76 21.52 -33.80
N ASN A 250 4.05 21.30 -34.08
CA ASN A 250 4.88 22.30 -34.76
C ASN A 250 4.89 22.14 -36.28
N HIS A 251 4.15 21.17 -36.84
CA HIS A 251 3.92 21.14 -38.27
C HIS A 251 2.91 22.25 -38.60
N PRO A 252 3.28 23.29 -39.38
CA PRO A 252 2.36 24.36 -39.71
C PRO A 252 1.15 23.77 -40.42
N SER A 253 -0.05 24.12 -39.96
CA SER A 253 -1.29 23.84 -40.66
C SER A 253 -1.18 24.44 -42.06
N THR A 254 -0.88 23.63 -43.07
CA THR A 254 -1.04 24.05 -44.46
C THR A 254 -2.54 24.18 -44.72
N VAL A 255 -3.08 25.34 -44.36
CA VAL A 255 -4.39 25.78 -44.83
C VAL A 255 -4.18 26.15 -46.30
N SER A 256 -4.38 25.18 -47.18
CA SER A 256 -4.56 25.43 -48.60
C SER A 256 -5.89 26.17 -48.77
N THR A 257 -5.82 27.49 -48.88
CA THR A 257 -6.89 28.37 -49.38
C THR A 257 -7.07 28.20 -50.89
#